data_AF-A0A919GS73-F1
#
_entry.id   AF-A0A919GS73-F1
#
_cell.length_a   1.000
_cell.length_b   1.000
_cell.length_c   1.000
_cell.angle_alpha   90.00
_cell.angle_beta   90.00
_cell.angle_gamma   90.00
#
_symmetry.space_group_name_H-M   'P 1'
#
loop_
_entity.id
_entity.type
_entity.pdbx_description
1 polymer ?
#
loop_
_entity_poly.entity_id
_entity_poly.type
_entity_poly.pdbx_seq_one_letter_code
_entity_poly.pdbx_strand_id
1 'polypeptide(L)'
;MVPAPPVPAGTPSDQRIGACRLPHIRAGLFGSGPEDSVAMDMGISGFTPSFLVGIAAVRQAHGVRLATLAGRRLTGFALVRFVEDGDWFADCPVVMDFDGVQVEICHWKLDELSVGWDTIDTAAAITGWEWFELTPQWSHSDELLEAFVGQELREVALLEWQPAHRDVAAGTVTVEFVFDGGRLRIFNGLDENGIEVGETQPEYVRHTLSR
;
A
#
# COMPACT_ATOMS: atom_id res chain seq x y z
N MET A 1 -15.69 53.22 24.15
CA MET A 1 -16.01 52.22 23.11
C MET A 1 -14.68 51.64 22.64
N VAL A 2 -14.32 50.47 23.17
CA VAL A 2 -13.01 49.83 22.98
C VAL A 2 -13.16 48.74 21.92
N PRO A 3 -12.25 48.62 20.93
CA PRO A 3 -12.34 47.57 19.92
C PRO A 3 -11.95 46.21 20.52
N ALA A 4 -12.66 45.16 20.11
CA ALA A 4 -12.41 43.78 20.53
C ALA A 4 -11.06 43.26 19.99
N PRO A 5 -10.38 42.36 20.72
CA PRO A 5 -9.13 41.76 20.25
C PRO A 5 -9.38 40.75 19.12
N PRO A 6 -8.38 40.49 18.25
CA PRO A 6 -8.48 39.52 17.18
C PRO A 6 -8.54 38.08 17.71
N VAL A 7 -9.38 37.27 17.08
CA VAL A 7 -9.52 35.83 17.31
C VAL A 7 -8.26 35.13 16.82
N PRO A 8 -7.63 34.24 17.60
CA PRO A 8 -6.47 33.48 17.13
C PRO A 8 -6.90 32.47 16.05
N ALA A 9 -6.09 32.39 14.99
CA ALA A 9 -6.24 31.40 13.93
C ALA A 9 -6.16 29.99 14.53
N GLY A 10 -7.18 29.17 14.22
CA GLY A 10 -7.20 27.77 14.59
C GLY A 10 -6.01 27.03 13.98
N THR A 11 -5.27 26.32 14.82
CA THR A 11 -4.41 25.22 14.42
C THR A 11 -5.21 24.23 13.55
N PRO A 12 -4.64 23.69 12.45
CA PRO A 12 -5.30 22.59 11.76
C PRO A 12 -5.33 21.40 12.72
N SER A 13 -6.54 21.05 13.13
CA SER A 13 -6.84 19.85 13.88
C SER A 13 -6.40 18.63 13.08
N ASP A 14 -5.37 17.96 13.58
CA ASP A 14 -5.33 16.51 13.83
C ASP A 14 -6.41 15.72 13.04
N GLN A 15 -6.12 15.45 11.77
CA GLN A 15 -6.88 14.47 11.00
C GLN A 15 -6.60 13.11 11.62
N ARG A 16 -7.59 12.64 12.36
CA ARG A 16 -7.63 11.33 12.98
C ARG A 16 -7.49 10.27 11.88
N ILE A 17 -6.29 9.72 11.81
CA ILE A 17 -6.00 8.42 11.21
C ILE A 17 -6.95 7.43 11.90
N GLY A 18 -7.78 6.75 11.11
CA GLY A 18 -8.49 5.55 11.55
C GLY A 18 -7.47 4.43 11.75
N ALA A 19 -6.70 4.51 12.84
CA ALA A 19 -5.87 3.40 13.28
C ALA A 19 -6.83 2.33 13.79
N CYS A 20 -7.00 1.26 13.00
CA CYS A 20 -7.66 0.07 13.51
C CYS A 20 -6.76 -0.49 14.62
N ARG A 21 -7.17 -0.29 15.88
CA ARG A 21 -6.48 -0.89 17.04
C ARG A 21 -6.90 -2.33 17.15
N LEU A 22 -6.27 -3.21 16.39
CA LEU A 22 -6.31 -4.65 16.66
C LEU A 22 -5.18 -5.00 17.66
N PRO A 23 -5.42 -5.95 18.59
CA PRO A 23 -4.41 -6.39 19.54
C PRO A 23 -3.26 -7.08 18.81
N HIS A 24 -2.04 -6.65 19.13
CA HIS A 24 -0.77 -7.18 18.63
C HIS A 24 -0.79 -8.69 18.41
N ILE A 25 -0.38 -9.08 17.19
CA ILE A 25 0.07 -10.42 16.85
C ILE A 25 1.01 -10.90 17.95
N ARG A 26 0.75 -12.11 18.46
CA ARG A 26 1.65 -12.79 19.38
C ARG A 26 2.95 -13.08 18.63
N ALA A 27 3.98 -12.26 18.88
CA ALA A 27 5.34 -12.55 18.47
C ALA A 27 5.79 -13.89 19.09
N GLY A 28 5.91 -14.92 18.25
CA GLY A 28 6.55 -16.20 18.55
C GLY A 28 6.51 -17.03 17.27
N LEU A 29 7.62 -17.49 16.67
CA LEU A 29 8.94 -17.79 17.21
C LEU A 29 10.04 -17.13 16.37
N PHE A 30 11.01 -16.52 17.03
CA PHE A 30 12.34 -16.33 16.42
C PHE A 30 13.01 -17.69 16.30
N GLY A 31 13.11 -18.22 15.08
CA GLY A 31 13.94 -19.36 14.73
C GLY A 31 14.92 -18.96 13.64
N SER A 32 16.20 -18.77 13.98
CA SER A 32 17.26 -18.61 12.98
C SER A 32 17.55 -19.97 12.32
N GLY A 33 16.82 -20.27 11.24
CA GLY A 33 17.02 -21.45 10.40
C GLY A 33 16.68 -21.17 8.92
N PRO A 34 17.24 -21.92 7.95
CA PRO A 34 17.07 -21.64 6.52
C PRO A 34 15.72 -22.13 5.96
N GLU A 35 14.65 -22.14 6.76
CA GLU A 35 13.33 -22.70 6.41
C GLU A 35 12.16 -21.70 6.53
N ASP A 36 12.42 -20.40 6.71
CA ASP A 36 11.38 -19.39 6.92
C ASP A 36 10.85 -18.78 5.60
N SER A 37 10.37 -19.64 4.71
CA SER A 37 9.41 -19.27 3.68
C SER A 37 8.10 -20.01 3.92
N VAL A 38 7.55 -19.88 5.13
CA VAL A 38 6.12 -20.12 5.28
C VAL A 38 5.47 -18.92 4.61
N ALA A 39 5.19 -19.05 3.31
CA ALA A 39 4.30 -18.12 2.64
C ALA A 39 3.05 -18.00 3.51
N MET A 40 2.72 -16.78 3.92
CA MET A 40 1.49 -16.49 4.62
C MET A 40 0.36 -16.87 3.66
N ASP A 41 -0.27 -18.02 3.92
CA ASP A 41 -1.40 -18.50 3.13
C ASP A 41 -2.63 -17.69 3.51
N MET A 42 -2.85 -16.59 2.79
CA MET A 42 -4.00 -15.71 2.96
C MET A 42 -5.27 -16.27 2.31
N GLY A 43 -5.22 -17.47 1.72
CA GLY A 43 -6.37 -18.02 1.01
C GLY A 43 -6.72 -17.29 -0.30
N ILE A 44 -5.83 -16.40 -0.76
CA ILE A 44 -5.99 -15.59 -1.96
C ILE A 44 -5.47 -16.37 -3.17
N SER A 45 -6.35 -16.62 -4.14
CA SER A 45 -5.98 -17.28 -5.39
C SER A 45 -4.91 -16.50 -6.13
N GLY A 46 -3.78 -17.17 -6.43
CA GLY A 46 -2.68 -16.61 -7.21
C GLY A 46 -1.69 -15.74 -6.41
N PHE A 47 -1.97 -15.44 -5.14
CA PHE A 47 -1.06 -14.65 -4.33
C PHE A 47 0.13 -15.49 -3.85
N THR A 48 1.28 -15.27 -4.48
CA THR A 48 2.56 -15.89 -4.11
C THR A 48 3.63 -14.80 -4.00
N PRO A 49 3.69 -14.07 -2.87
CA PRO A 49 4.53 -12.88 -2.76
C PRO A 49 6.02 -13.21 -2.83
N SER A 50 6.76 -12.31 -3.47
CA SER A 50 8.23 -12.33 -3.51
C SER A 50 8.74 -11.04 -2.89
N PHE A 51 9.06 -11.10 -1.61
CA PHE A 51 9.47 -9.96 -0.82
C PHE A 51 10.90 -9.51 -1.15
N LEU A 52 11.06 -8.22 -1.44
CA LEU A 52 12.32 -7.55 -1.73
C LEU A 52 12.54 -6.42 -0.73
N VAL A 53 13.82 -6.16 -0.41
CA VAL A 53 14.23 -5.09 0.50
C VAL A 53 15.09 -4.07 -0.25
N GLY A 54 14.75 -2.79 -0.09
CA GLY A 54 15.54 -1.66 -0.57
C GLY A 54 15.37 -1.33 -2.05
N ILE A 55 15.68 -0.07 -2.39
CA ILE A 55 15.37 0.53 -3.69
C ILE A 55 16.04 -0.21 -4.86
N ALA A 56 17.27 -0.69 -4.70
CA ALA A 56 18.02 -1.33 -5.77
C ALA A 56 17.36 -2.65 -6.23
N ALA A 57 16.93 -3.48 -5.28
CA ALA A 57 16.28 -4.76 -5.58
C ALA A 57 14.92 -4.56 -6.24
N VAL A 58 14.08 -3.70 -5.67
CA VAL A 58 12.74 -3.39 -6.21
C VAL A 58 12.84 -2.78 -7.61
N ARG A 59 13.75 -1.82 -7.81
CA ARG A 59 13.99 -1.19 -9.12
C ARG A 59 14.46 -2.21 -10.15
N GLN A 60 15.39 -3.09 -9.79
CA GLN A 60 15.91 -4.12 -10.70
C GLN A 60 14.81 -5.10 -11.13
N ALA A 61 14.00 -5.56 -10.18
CA ALA A 61 12.98 -6.57 -10.44
C ALA A 61 11.76 -6.00 -11.18
N HIS A 62 11.31 -4.79 -10.83
CA HIS A 62 10.00 -4.27 -11.25
C HIS A 62 10.04 -2.92 -11.97
N GLY A 63 11.17 -2.20 -11.93
CA GLY A 63 11.25 -0.81 -12.39
C GLY A 63 10.80 -0.60 -13.84
N VAL A 64 11.23 -1.47 -14.75
CA VAL A 64 10.80 -1.40 -16.17
C VAL A 64 9.31 -1.64 -16.29
N ARG A 65 8.77 -2.69 -15.66
CA ARG A 65 7.34 -3.04 -15.77
C ARG A 65 6.45 -1.95 -15.15
N LEU A 66 6.82 -1.39 -14.01
CA LEU A 66 6.16 -0.22 -13.41
C LEU A 66 6.18 0.99 -14.36
N ALA A 67 7.30 1.28 -15.02
CA ALA A 67 7.38 2.39 -15.98
C ALA A 67 6.48 2.20 -17.22
N THR A 68 6.15 0.95 -17.58
CA THR A 68 5.22 0.66 -18.69
C THR A 68 3.76 0.92 -18.36
N LEU A 69 3.41 1.12 -17.09
CA LEU A 69 2.04 1.48 -16.69
C LEU A 69 1.67 2.91 -17.07
N ALA A 70 2.65 3.80 -17.24
CA ALA A 70 2.38 5.17 -17.66
C ALA A 70 1.60 5.22 -19.01
N GLY A 71 0.70 6.17 -19.14
CA GLY A 71 -0.24 6.29 -20.27
C GLY A 71 -1.44 5.35 -20.21
N ARG A 72 -1.51 4.43 -19.25
CA ARG A 72 -2.69 3.58 -19.01
C ARG A 72 -3.64 4.21 -18.01
N ARG A 73 -4.91 3.89 -18.08
CA ARG A 73 -5.93 4.36 -17.12
C ARG A 73 -6.08 3.37 -15.98
N LEU A 74 -6.26 3.87 -14.76
CA LEU A 74 -6.73 3.03 -13.66
C LEU A 74 -8.17 2.61 -13.95
N THR A 75 -8.41 1.35 -14.25
CA THR A 75 -9.71 0.80 -14.64
C THR A 75 -10.42 0.10 -13.49
N GLY A 76 -9.67 -0.33 -12.48
CA GLY A 76 -10.22 -0.91 -11.27
C GLY A 76 -9.19 -1.08 -10.16
N PHE A 77 -9.68 -1.47 -8.99
CA PHE A 77 -8.85 -1.85 -7.85
C PHE A 77 -9.62 -2.85 -6.99
N ALA A 78 -8.92 -3.57 -6.12
CA ALA A 78 -9.53 -4.41 -5.11
C ALA A 78 -8.74 -4.37 -3.81
N LEU A 79 -9.46 -4.33 -2.69
CA LEU A 79 -8.95 -4.41 -1.33
C LEU A 79 -9.64 -5.57 -0.62
N VAL A 80 -8.97 -6.23 0.33
CA VAL A 80 -9.64 -7.21 1.18
C VAL A 80 -10.30 -6.49 2.35
N ARG A 81 -11.62 -6.63 2.49
CA ARG A 81 -12.38 -6.11 3.63
C ARG A 81 -13.09 -7.24 4.36
N PHE A 82 -13.41 -7.03 5.62
CA PHE A 82 -14.27 -7.96 6.35
C PHE A 82 -15.75 -7.72 6.03
N VAL A 83 -16.53 -8.79 5.90
CA VAL A 83 -17.97 -8.71 5.62
C VAL A 83 -18.72 -8.06 6.78
N GLU A 84 -18.26 -8.30 8.01
CA GLU A 84 -18.97 -8.01 9.24
C GLU A 84 -19.03 -6.52 9.57
N ASP A 85 -17.92 -5.81 9.39
CA ASP A 85 -17.78 -4.39 9.73
C ASP A 85 -17.38 -3.52 8.51
N GLY A 86 -16.96 -4.15 7.41
CA GLY A 86 -16.45 -3.44 6.23
C GLY A 86 -15.04 -2.90 6.41
N ASP A 87 -14.34 -3.24 7.50
CA ASP A 87 -12.99 -2.75 7.76
C ASP A 87 -12.02 -3.33 6.73
N TRP A 88 -11.06 -2.50 6.34
CA TRP A 88 -9.98 -2.92 5.45
C TRP A 88 -8.96 -3.76 6.21
N PHE A 89 -8.67 -4.95 5.68
CA PHE A 89 -7.63 -5.81 6.19
C PHE A 89 -6.32 -5.53 5.44
N ALA A 90 -5.50 -4.68 6.06
CA ALA A 90 -4.34 -4.04 5.44
C ALA A 90 -3.13 -4.97 5.25
N ASP A 91 -3.09 -6.15 5.90
CA ASP A 91 -2.06 -7.16 5.61
C ASP A 91 -2.17 -7.73 4.19
N CYS A 92 -3.38 -7.77 3.62
CA CYS A 92 -3.61 -8.31 2.28
C CYS A 92 -3.12 -7.36 1.17
N PRO A 93 -2.74 -7.90 0.00
CA PRO A 93 -2.28 -7.10 -1.13
C PRO A 93 -3.33 -6.09 -1.60
N VAL A 94 -2.86 -4.90 -1.94
CA VAL A 94 -3.61 -3.89 -2.69
C VAL A 94 -3.48 -4.18 -4.18
N VAL A 95 -4.60 -4.42 -4.85
CA VAL A 95 -4.64 -4.73 -6.28
C VAL A 95 -5.10 -3.52 -7.06
N MET A 96 -4.35 -3.13 -8.10
CA MET A 96 -4.69 -2.04 -9.00
C MET A 96 -4.65 -2.53 -10.46
N ASP A 97 -5.69 -2.24 -11.23
CA ASP A 97 -5.81 -2.63 -12.64
C ASP A 97 -5.67 -1.41 -13.55
N PHE A 98 -4.70 -1.45 -14.46
CA PHE A 98 -4.41 -0.38 -15.42
C PHE A 98 -4.63 -0.85 -16.86
N ASP A 99 -5.82 -0.62 -17.41
CA ASP A 99 -6.23 -1.07 -18.74
C ASP A 99 -5.90 -2.56 -18.98
N GLY A 100 -6.28 -3.41 -18.00
CA GLY A 100 -6.05 -4.86 -18.04
C GLY A 100 -4.63 -5.30 -17.69
N VAL A 101 -3.79 -4.40 -17.16
CA VAL A 101 -2.52 -4.76 -16.52
C VAL A 101 -2.66 -4.57 -15.02
N GLN A 102 -2.68 -5.67 -14.30
CA GLN A 102 -2.82 -5.70 -12.85
C GLN A 102 -1.44 -5.60 -12.18
N VAL A 103 -1.34 -4.72 -11.19
CA VAL A 103 -0.22 -4.65 -10.26
C VAL A 103 -0.74 -4.93 -8.85
N GLU A 104 0.02 -5.72 -8.10
CA GLU A 104 -0.36 -6.23 -6.79
C GLU A 104 0.72 -5.82 -5.80
N ILE A 105 0.39 -4.96 -4.84
CA ILE A 105 1.37 -4.41 -3.90
C ILE A 105 1.07 -4.93 -2.50
N CYS A 106 2.10 -5.48 -1.86
CA CYS A 106 1.99 -5.94 -0.49
C CYS A 106 3.28 -5.58 0.27
N HIS A 107 3.15 -4.71 1.26
CA HIS A 107 4.16 -4.47 2.27
C HIS A 107 4.08 -5.54 3.35
N TRP A 108 5.24 -5.93 3.87
CA TRP A 108 5.35 -6.93 4.92
C TRP A 108 6.50 -6.61 5.84
N LYS A 109 6.32 -6.81 7.15
CA LYS A 109 7.31 -6.42 8.16
C LYS A 109 7.83 -4.98 7.91
N LEU A 110 9.02 -4.67 8.40
CA LEU A 110 9.51 -3.30 8.49
C LEU A 110 9.85 -2.67 7.12
N ASP A 111 10.40 -3.44 6.19
CA ASP A 111 10.99 -2.91 4.96
C ASP A 111 10.85 -3.84 3.74
N GLU A 112 10.05 -4.91 3.86
CA GLU A 112 9.82 -5.84 2.76
C GLU A 112 8.65 -5.37 1.88
N LEU A 113 8.86 -5.39 0.57
CA LEU A 113 7.86 -5.05 -0.44
C LEU A 113 7.77 -6.18 -1.47
N SER A 114 6.57 -6.69 -1.70
CA SER A 114 6.24 -7.56 -2.83
C SER A 114 5.45 -6.77 -3.88
N VAL A 115 5.86 -6.91 -5.14
CA VAL A 115 5.14 -6.38 -6.31
C VAL A 115 4.83 -7.53 -7.28
N GLY A 116 3.60 -8.01 -7.21
CA GLY A 116 3.04 -9.05 -8.09
C GLY A 116 2.33 -8.46 -9.31
N TRP A 117 1.94 -9.32 -10.24
CA TRP A 117 1.36 -8.90 -11.52
C TRP A 117 0.50 -9.97 -12.17
N ASP A 118 -0.74 -9.60 -12.52
CA ASP A 118 -1.66 -10.42 -13.32
C ASP A 118 -1.83 -11.86 -12.79
N THR A 119 -1.72 -12.04 -11.47
CA THR A 119 -1.78 -13.35 -10.80
C THR A 119 -2.96 -13.48 -9.86
N ILE A 120 -3.37 -12.41 -9.17
CA ILE A 120 -4.49 -12.43 -8.22
C ILE A 120 -5.82 -12.38 -8.96
N ASP A 121 -6.65 -13.40 -8.72
CA ASP A 121 -8.05 -13.40 -9.16
C ASP A 121 -8.94 -12.75 -8.09
N THR A 122 -9.29 -11.48 -8.31
CA THR A 122 -10.16 -10.71 -7.39
C THR A 122 -11.64 -11.07 -7.51
N ALA A 123 -12.02 -11.91 -8.48
CA ALA A 123 -13.36 -12.47 -8.59
C ALA A 123 -13.50 -13.80 -7.85
N ALA A 124 -12.39 -14.48 -7.56
CA ALA A 124 -12.38 -15.68 -6.72
C ALA A 124 -12.67 -15.33 -5.26
N ALA A 125 -13.45 -16.17 -4.59
CA ALA A 125 -13.62 -16.08 -3.15
C ALA A 125 -12.29 -16.35 -2.43
N ILE A 126 -12.05 -15.67 -1.32
CA ILE A 126 -10.95 -15.96 -0.42
C ILE A 126 -11.33 -17.20 0.39
N THR A 127 -10.52 -18.26 0.33
CA THR A 127 -10.85 -19.58 0.91
C THR A 127 -9.72 -20.10 1.80
N GLY A 128 -10.02 -20.93 2.80
CA GLY A 128 -8.99 -21.41 3.73
C GLY A 128 -8.58 -20.37 4.79
N TRP A 129 -9.39 -19.32 4.96
CA TRP A 129 -9.18 -18.33 6.00
C TRP A 129 -9.50 -18.89 7.39
N GLU A 130 -8.48 -19.05 8.23
CA GLU A 130 -8.64 -19.57 9.59
C GLU A 130 -8.12 -18.59 10.66
N TRP A 131 -7.72 -17.39 10.27
CA TRP A 131 -6.90 -16.51 11.12
C TRP A 131 -7.70 -15.52 11.97
N PHE A 132 -8.88 -15.15 11.50
CA PHE A 132 -9.80 -14.28 12.21
C PHE A 132 -11.18 -14.92 12.29
N GLU A 133 -11.96 -14.50 13.29
CA GLU A 133 -13.40 -14.80 13.38
C GLU A 133 -14.23 -14.05 12.31
N LEU A 134 -13.58 -13.17 11.55
CA LEU A 134 -14.18 -12.34 10.50
C LEU A 134 -13.97 -12.96 9.11
N THR A 135 -14.92 -12.70 8.22
CA THR A 135 -14.98 -13.25 6.87
C THR A 135 -14.34 -12.28 5.88
N PRO A 136 -13.18 -12.59 5.29
CA PRO A 136 -12.56 -11.72 4.30
C PRO A 136 -13.30 -11.80 2.97
N GLN A 137 -13.40 -10.66 2.28
CA GLN A 137 -13.92 -10.58 0.92
C GLN A 137 -13.20 -9.50 0.12
N TRP A 138 -13.17 -9.67 -1.21
CA TRP A 138 -12.75 -8.60 -2.10
C TRP A 138 -13.80 -7.49 -2.15
N SER A 139 -13.36 -6.26 -1.88
CA SER A 139 -14.11 -5.03 -2.11
C SER A 139 -13.49 -4.24 -3.25
N HIS A 140 -14.34 -3.72 -4.12
CA HIS A 140 -13.96 -2.85 -5.24
C HIS A 140 -14.44 -1.41 -5.00
N SER A 141 -14.67 -1.05 -3.73
CA SER A 141 -15.09 0.28 -3.28
C SER A 141 -14.18 0.76 -2.16
N ASP A 142 -13.72 2.00 -2.34
CA ASP A 142 -12.87 2.74 -1.42
C ASP A 142 -12.86 4.21 -1.83
N GLU A 143 -13.24 5.12 -0.93
CA GLU A 143 -13.41 6.54 -1.27
C GLU A 143 -12.12 7.20 -1.80
N LEU A 144 -10.95 6.77 -1.32
CA LEU A 144 -9.67 7.33 -1.76
C LEU A 144 -9.30 6.84 -3.15
N LEU A 145 -9.50 5.55 -3.43
CA LEU A 145 -9.14 4.94 -4.73
C LEU A 145 -10.15 5.26 -5.84
N GLU A 146 -11.44 5.36 -5.50
CA GLU A 146 -12.51 5.71 -6.45
C GLU A 146 -12.25 7.03 -7.15
N ALA A 147 -11.62 8.00 -6.47
CA ALA A 147 -11.27 9.29 -7.05
C ALA A 147 -10.31 9.18 -8.25
N PHE A 148 -9.51 8.10 -8.34
CA PHE A 148 -8.51 7.90 -9.40
C PHE A 148 -9.00 7.03 -10.55
N VAL A 149 -10.11 6.31 -10.38
CA VAL A 149 -10.64 5.43 -11.44
C VAL A 149 -11.00 6.25 -12.68
N GLY A 150 -10.56 5.77 -13.85
CA GLY A 150 -10.70 6.41 -15.15
C GLY A 150 -9.60 7.44 -15.49
N GLN A 151 -8.79 7.85 -14.51
CA GLN A 151 -7.68 8.77 -14.76
C GLN A 151 -6.50 8.05 -15.42
N GLU A 152 -5.81 8.77 -16.31
CA GLU A 152 -4.58 8.29 -16.92
C GLU A 152 -3.41 8.44 -15.94
N LEU A 153 -2.67 7.34 -15.75
CA LEU A 153 -1.44 7.30 -14.99
C LEU A 153 -0.33 7.98 -15.80
N ARG A 154 0.27 9.04 -15.28
CA ARG A 154 1.37 9.76 -15.93
C ARG A 154 2.71 9.12 -15.69
N GLU A 155 2.94 8.69 -14.47
CA GLU A 155 4.20 8.06 -14.07
C GLU A 155 3.98 7.18 -12.85
N VAL A 156 4.86 6.18 -12.72
CA VAL A 156 5.08 5.47 -11.47
C VAL A 156 6.47 5.83 -10.98
N ALA A 157 6.59 6.12 -9.69
CA ALA A 157 7.86 6.34 -9.03
C ALA A 157 8.00 5.39 -7.85
N LEU A 158 9.24 5.07 -7.52
CA LEU A 158 9.58 4.48 -6.23
C LEU A 158 9.99 5.61 -5.30
N LEU A 159 9.58 5.55 -4.04
CA LEU A 159 10.00 6.49 -3.01
C LEU A 159 10.79 5.72 -1.96
N GLU A 160 11.88 6.28 -1.48
CA GLU A 160 12.69 5.69 -0.42
C GLU A 160 12.59 6.57 0.82
N TRP A 161 12.22 5.99 1.96
CA TRP A 161 12.12 6.72 3.22
C TRP A 161 13.52 7.08 3.73
N GLN A 162 13.84 8.38 3.76
CA GLN A 162 15.13 8.91 4.22
C GLN A 162 14.93 10.03 5.26
N PRO A 163 14.52 9.69 6.49
CA PRO A 163 14.25 10.66 7.54
C PRO A 163 15.54 11.33 8.04
N ALA A 164 15.44 12.59 8.46
CA ALA A 164 16.57 13.34 8.99
C ALA A 164 17.07 12.81 10.36
N HIS A 165 16.22 12.08 11.07
CA HIS A 165 16.53 11.47 12.36
C HIS A 165 16.58 9.95 12.25
N ARG A 166 17.18 9.31 13.26
CA ARG A 166 17.26 7.85 13.30
C ARG A 166 15.85 7.26 13.32
N ASP A 167 15.55 6.51 12.28
CA ASP A 167 14.33 5.74 12.11
C ASP A 167 14.71 4.32 11.71
N VAL A 168 13.98 3.34 12.24
CA VAL A 168 14.17 1.93 11.91
C VAL A 168 13.64 1.59 10.52
N ALA A 169 12.66 2.35 9.99
CA ALA A 169 12.11 2.16 8.65
C ALA A 169 12.93 2.85 7.54
N ALA A 170 14.09 3.43 7.88
CA ALA A 170 14.92 4.11 6.88
C ALA A 170 15.35 3.13 5.76
N GLY A 171 15.11 3.50 4.51
CA GLY A 171 15.33 2.65 3.34
C GLY A 171 14.10 1.88 2.84
N THR A 172 12.98 1.92 3.59
CA THR A 172 11.72 1.33 3.13
C THR A 172 11.27 1.96 1.82
N VAL A 173 10.80 1.13 0.90
CA VAL A 173 10.43 1.53 -0.46
C VAL A 173 8.92 1.61 -0.57
N THR A 174 8.39 2.74 -1.05
CA THR A 174 6.96 2.98 -1.30
C THR A 174 6.73 3.10 -2.81
N VAL A 175 5.58 2.61 -3.30
CA VAL A 175 5.18 2.79 -4.70
C VAL A 175 4.25 4.00 -4.81
N GLU A 176 4.61 4.95 -5.67
CA GLU A 176 3.82 6.14 -5.96
C GLU A 176 3.26 6.08 -7.39
N PHE A 177 1.95 6.24 -7.52
CA PHE A 177 1.22 6.39 -8.76
C PHE A 177 0.83 7.85 -8.94
N VAL A 178 1.24 8.46 -10.04
CA VAL A 178 0.94 9.85 -10.34
C VAL A 178 -0.05 9.92 -11.48
N PHE A 179 -1.19 10.53 -11.21
CA PHE A 179 -2.26 10.79 -12.16
C PHE A 179 -2.35 12.29 -12.44
N ASP A 180 -3.15 12.67 -13.43
CA ASP A 180 -3.46 14.08 -13.68
C ASP A 180 -4.12 14.77 -12.49
N GLY A 181 -5.00 14.07 -11.79
CA GLY A 181 -5.77 14.59 -10.67
C GLY A 181 -5.09 14.48 -9.30
N GLY A 182 -3.91 13.86 -9.21
CA GLY A 182 -3.21 13.73 -7.93
C GLY A 182 -2.20 12.59 -7.87
N ARG A 183 -1.71 12.34 -6.67
CA ARG A 183 -0.73 11.28 -6.35
C ARG A 183 -1.35 10.33 -5.35
N LEU A 184 -1.17 9.03 -5.58
CA LEU A 184 -1.58 7.94 -4.73
C LEU A 184 -0.34 7.13 -4.34
N ARG A 185 -0.19 6.79 -3.07
CA ARG A 185 0.96 6.04 -2.55
C ARG A 185 0.48 4.83 -1.77
N ILE A 186 1.07 3.68 -2.07
CA ILE A 186 0.90 2.47 -1.26
C ILE A 186 2.21 2.25 -0.51
N PHE A 187 2.18 2.49 0.80
CA PHE A 187 3.35 2.58 1.67
C PHE A 187 3.26 1.54 2.80
N ASN A 188 4.37 1.35 3.51
CA ASN A 188 4.37 0.51 4.70
C ASN A 188 3.82 1.30 5.91
N GLY A 189 2.66 0.87 6.41
CA GLY A 189 1.93 1.45 7.53
C GLY A 189 2.19 0.76 8.88
N LEU A 190 3.43 0.35 9.15
CA LEU A 190 3.85 -0.46 10.32
C LEU A 190 3.56 -1.95 10.14
N ASP A 191 4.23 -2.56 9.17
CA ASP A 191 4.17 -3.98 8.80
C ASP A 191 2.92 -4.38 7.98
N GLU A 192 2.03 -3.41 7.71
CA GLU A 192 0.80 -3.54 6.91
C GLU A 192 0.80 -2.55 5.73
N ASN A 193 -0.10 -2.72 4.76
CA ASN A 193 -0.27 -1.74 3.68
C ASN A 193 -0.95 -0.47 4.18
N GLY A 194 -0.45 0.69 3.77
CA GLY A 194 -1.09 1.99 3.94
C GLY A 194 -1.39 2.62 2.59
N ILE A 195 -2.47 3.41 2.51
CA ILE A 195 -2.82 4.20 1.32
C ILE A 195 -2.83 5.68 1.70
N GLU A 196 -2.08 6.50 0.97
CA GLU A 196 -2.07 7.96 1.15
C GLU A 196 -2.24 8.68 -0.19
N VAL A 197 -3.00 9.78 -0.17
CA VAL A 197 -3.25 10.65 -1.33
C VAL A 197 -2.70 12.05 -1.05
N GLY A 198 -2.11 12.66 -2.08
CA GLY A 198 -1.64 14.05 -2.02
C GLY A 198 -0.13 14.19 -2.03
N GLU A 199 0.36 15.35 -1.58
CA GLU A 199 1.77 15.70 -1.68
C GLU A 199 2.68 14.73 -0.92
N THR A 200 3.82 14.43 -1.53
CA THR A 200 4.82 13.53 -0.96
C THR A 200 5.60 14.26 0.12
N GLN A 201 5.73 13.59 1.28
CA GLN A 201 6.48 14.13 2.41
C GLN A 201 7.95 14.37 2.03
N PRO A 202 8.59 15.44 2.54
CA PRO A 202 9.95 15.83 2.14
C PRO A 202 11.04 14.81 2.50
N GLU A 203 10.77 13.90 3.43
CA GLU A 203 11.65 12.81 3.85
C GLU A 203 11.76 11.69 2.81
N TYR A 204 10.86 11.64 1.83
CA TYR A 204 10.96 10.67 0.75
C TYR A 204 11.92 11.15 -0.34
N VAL A 205 12.91 10.32 -0.66
CA VAL A 205 13.71 10.48 -1.87
C VAL A 205 12.99 9.79 -3.03
N ARG A 206 12.71 10.56 -4.07
CA ARG A 206 11.97 10.10 -5.24
C ARG A 206 12.89 9.51 -6.31
N HIS A 207 12.56 8.31 -6.74
CA HIS A 207 13.30 7.49 -7.70
C HIS A 207 12.47 7.31 -8.97
N THR A 208 12.77 8.08 -10.02
CA THR A 208 12.09 7.95 -11.31
C THR A 208 12.45 6.65 -12.01
N LEU A 209 11.49 6.09 -12.75
CA LEU A 209 11.64 4.85 -13.48
C LEU A 209 11.74 5.15 -14.98
N SER A 210 12.72 4.56 -15.65
CA SER A 210 12.89 4.66 -17.10
C SER A 210 12.24 3.47 -17.78
N ARG A 211 11.61 3.73 -18.93
CA ARG A 211 11.14 2.71 -19.87
C ARG A 211 12.30 2.08 -20.64
#